data_AF-A0A4U9XL91-F1
#
_entry.id   AF-A0A4U9XL91-F1
#
_cell.length_a   1.000
_cell.length_b   1.000
_cell.length_c   1.000
_cell.angle_alpha   90.00
_cell.angle_beta   90.00
_cell.angle_gamma   90.00
#
_symmetry.space_group_name_H-M   'P 1'
#
loop_
_entity.id
_entity.type
_entity.pdbx_description
1 polymer ?
#
loop_
_entity_poly.entity_id
_entity_poly.type
_entity_poly.pdbx_seq_one_letter_code
_entity_poly.pdbx_strand_id
1 'polypeptide(L)'
;MKYRKKPVEVEAIQFIDTPERLEELSRFGLDPVNVSYKGNPILKIQTLEGKMTAQEGDYIIKGVQGEFYPCKPDIFEQTYEKV
;
A
#
# COMPACT_ATOMS: atom_id res chain seq x y z
N MET A 1 -4.39 -33.80 3.80
CA MET A 1 -5.69 -33.09 4.00
C MET A 1 -5.72 -31.87 3.08
N LYS A 2 -6.89 -31.44 2.59
CA LYS A 2 -7.03 -30.27 1.69
C LYS A 2 -7.65 -29.11 2.47
N TYR A 3 -7.13 -27.91 2.27
CA TYR A 3 -7.58 -26.68 2.92
C TYR A 3 -7.82 -25.59 1.87
N ARG A 4 -8.72 -24.66 2.15
CA ARG A 4 -8.97 -23.46 1.35
C ARG A 4 -8.62 -22.20 2.15
N LYS A 5 -8.08 -21.18 1.49
CA LYS A 5 -7.83 -19.87 2.12
C LYS A 5 -9.19 -19.23 2.47
N LYS A 6 -9.23 -18.49 3.58
CA LYS A 6 -10.40 -17.68 3.92
C LYS A 6 -10.48 -16.48 2.95
N PRO A 7 -11.69 -15.98 2.61
CA PRO A 7 -11.80 -14.68 1.97
C PRO A 7 -11.23 -13.61 2.91
N VAL A 8 -10.44 -12.69 2.37
CA VAL A 8 -9.78 -11.62 3.13
C VAL A 8 -10.15 -10.30 2.46
N GLU A 9 -10.84 -9.44 3.21
CA GLU A 9 -11.02 -8.03 2.86
C GLU A 9 -9.78 -7.25 3.30
N VAL A 10 -9.39 -6.25 2.51
CA VAL A 10 -8.22 -5.41 2.80
C VAL A 10 -8.60 -3.95 2.70
N GLU A 11 -7.94 -3.11 3.50
CA GLU A 11 -7.97 -1.66 3.34
C GLU A 11 -6.79 -1.23 2.48
N ALA A 12 -7.02 -0.30 1.55
CA ALA A 12 -5.96 0.21 0.69
C ALA A 12 -6.17 1.69 0.34
N ILE A 13 -5.07 2.43 0.26
CA ILE A 13 -5.04 3.82 -0.21
C ILE A 13 -4.13 3.89 -1.43
N GLN A 14 -4.61 4.48 -2.52
CA GLN A 14 -3.77 4.76 -3.68
C GLN A 14 -2.79 5.90 -3.35
N PHE A 15 -1.50 5.65 -3.52
CA PHE A 15 -0.46 6.65 -3.34
C PHE A 15 -0.51 7.67 -4.47
N ILE A 16 -0.81 8.92 -4.11
CA ILE A 16 -0.77 10.09 -4.98
C ILE A 16 0.02 11.15 -4.24
N ASP A 17 0.97 11.83 -4.89
CA ASP A 17 1.85 12.81 -4.27
C ASP A 17 1.16 14.16 -4.08
N THR A 18 0.05 14.16 -3.32
CA THR A 18 -0.64 15.37 -2.87
C THR A 18 -0.62 15.43 -1.34
N PRO A 19 -0.56 16.63 -0.74
CA PRO A 19 -0.56 16.78 0.72
C PRO A 19 -1.73 16.04 1.40
N GLU A 20 -2.92 16.10 0.81
CA GLU A 20 -4.12 15.43 1.33
C GLU A 20 -3.96 13.91 1.37
N ARG A 21 -3.41 13.30 0.31
CA ARG A 21 -3.22 11.84 0.23
C ARG A 21 -2.07 11.37 1.09
N LEU A 22 -1.00 12.17 1.24
CA LEU A 22 0.08 11.89 2.17
C LEU A 22 -0.40 11.96 3.63
N GLU A 23 -1.26 12.92 3.97
CA GLU A 23 -1.91 13.00 5.28
C GLU A 23 -2.82 11.80 5.53
N GLU A 24 -3.58 11.37 4.52
CA GLU A 24 -4.42 10.18 4.59
C GLU A 24 -3.60 8.92 4.87
N LEU A 25 -2.46 8.72 4.18
CA LEU A 25 -1.53 7.61 4.44
C LEU A 25 -0.97 7.65 5.87
N SER A 26 -0.63 8.83 6.38
CA SER A 26 -0.19 8.99 7.77
C SER A 26 -1.29 8.59 8.75
N ARG A 27 -2.53 9.07 8.57
CA ARG A 27 -3.70 8.68 9.37
C ARG A 27 -4.04 7.19 9.24
N PHE A 28 -3.75 6.59 8.10
CA PHE A 28 -3.92 5.16 7.86
C PHE A 28 -2.97 4.29 8.69
N GLY A 29 -1.92 4.90 9.25
CA GLY A 29 -0.93 4.29 10.14
C GLY A 29 0.44 4.09 9.49
N LEU A 30 0.65 4.57 8.27
CA LEU A 30 1.96 4.53 7.63
C LEU A 30 2.85 5.63 8.23
N ASP A 31 3.69 5.25 9.18
CA ASP A 31 4.60 6.18 9.85
C ASP A 31 6.04 5.63 9.91
N PRO A 32 7.05 6.33 9.34
CA PRO A 32 6.93 7.60 8.62
C PRO A 32 6.43 7.43 7.18
N VAL A 33 5.68 8.42 6.68
CA VAL A 33 5.42 8.60 5.24
C VAL A 33 6.70 9.12 4.58
N ASN A 34 7.52 8.20 4.06
CA ASN A 34 8.86 8.50 3.54
C ASN A 34 8.88 8.61 2.01
N VAL A 35 8.61 9.80 1.47
CA VAL A 35 8.66 10.06 0.03
C VAL A 35 10.03 10.61 -0.38
N SER A 36 10.57 10.06 -1.47
CA SER A 36 11.84 10.46 -2.06
C SER A 36 11.60 11.26 -3.35
N TYR A 37 12.11 12.49 -3.39
CA TYR A 37 11.96 13.42 -4.52
C TYR A 37 13.20 13.58 -5.40
N LYS A 38 14.10 12.57 -5.41
CA LYS A 38 15.30 12.57 -6.27
C LYS A 38 15.00 12.34 -7.77
N GLY A 39 13.72 12.40 -8.16
CA GLY A 39 13.16 12.08 -9.47
C GLY A 39 11.64 12.08 -9.32
N ASN A 40 10.94 11.18 -10.03
CA ASN A 40 9.52 10.95 -9.77
C ASN A 40 9.31 10.57 -8.29
N PRO A 41 8.19 11.00 -7.66
CA PRO A 41 7.88 10.67 -6.28
C PRO A 41 7.88 9.16 -6.06
N ILE A 42 8.65 8.71 -5.07
CA ILE A 42 8.72 7.31 -4.66
C ILE A 42 8.49 7.22 -3.16
N LEU A 43 7.42 6.55 -2.76
CA LEU A 43 7.14 6.23 -1.37
C LEU A 43 7.93 4.99 -0.96
N LYS A 44 8.68 5.08 0.13
CA LYS A 44 9.48 3.99 0.69
C LYS A 44 8.77 3.40 1.88
N ILE A 45 8.49 2.10 1.83
CA ILE A 45 7.75 1.37 2.86
C ILE A 45 8.65 0.28 3.43
N GLN A 46 8.72 0.21 4.76
CA GLN A 46 9.38 -0.90 5.43
C GLN A 46 8.38 -2.05 5.58
N THR A 47 8.59 -3.14 4.84
CA THR A 47 7.77 -4.35 4.91
C THR A 47 8.51 -5.46 5.67
N LEU A 48 7.86 -6.62 5.84
CA LEU A 48 8.44 -7.80 6.49
C LEU A 48 9.57 -8.42 5.66
N GLU A 49 9.51 -8.28 4.34
CA GLU A 49 10.47 -8.78 3.35
C GLU A 49 11.62 -7.79 3.11
N GLY A 50 11.53 -6.60 3.69
CA GLY A 50 12.53 -5.54 3.55
C GLY A 50 11.93 -4.24 3.05
N LYS A 51 12.78 -3.35 2.56
CA LYS A 51 12.35 -2.04 2.08
C LYS A 51 11.79 -2.16 0.67
N MET A 52 10.51 -1.82 0.52
CA MET A 52 9.83 -1.76 -0.78
C MET A 52 9.56 -0.31 -1.19
N THR A 53 9.24 -0.11 -2.46
CA THR A 53 8.95 1.20 -3.03
C THR A 53 7.62 1.18 -3.78
N ALA A 54 6.82 2.23 -3.57
CA ALA A 54 5.61 2.50 -4.34
C ALA A 54 5.85 3.71 -5.26
N GLN A 55 5.36 3.62 -6.48
CA GLN A 55 5.28 4.74 -7.42
C GLN A 55 3.91 5.39 -7.30
N GLU A 56 3.80 6.64 -7.73
CA GLU A 56 2.50 7.30 -7.84
C GLU A 56 1.53 6.44 -8.67
N GLY A 57 0.31 6.28 -8.15
CA GLY A 57 -0.71 5.39 -8.66
C GLY A 57 -0.76 4.02 -7.98
N ASP A 58 0.32 3.53 -7.37
CA ASP A 58 0.31 2.23 -6.68
C ASP A 58 -0.62 2.24 -5.45
N TYR A 59 -1.23 1.10 -5.13
CA TYR A 59 -2.02 0.93 -3.91
C TYR A 59 -1.12 0.58 -2.72
N ILE A 60 -1.35 1.21 -1.58
CA ILE A 60 -0.75 0.88 -0.30
C ILE A 60 -1.77 0.09 0.50
N ILE A 61 -1.55 -1.21 0.61
CA ILE A 61 -2.45 -2.12 1.30
C ILE A 61 -2.00 -2.27 2.75
N LYS A 62 -2.98 -2.28 3.66
CA LYS A 62 -2.76 -2.61 5.07
C LYS A 62 -3.08 -4.08 5.31
N GLY A 63 -2.08 -4.82 5.75
CA GLY A 63 -2.19 -6.21 6.14
C GLY A 63 -2.82 -6.38 7.52
N VAL A 64 -3.06 -7.64 7.90
CA VAL A 64 -3.87 -8.00 9.07
C VAL A 64 -3.15 -7.68 10.39
N GLN A 65 -1.82 -7.63 10.37
CA GLN A 65 -0.98 -7.29 11.53
C GLN A 65 -0.55 -5.81 11.51
N GLY A 66 -1.14 -4.99 10.64
CA GLY A 66 -0.79 -3.58 10.47
C GLY A 66 0.44 -3.33 9.60
N GLU A 67 0.97 -4.36 8.95
CA GLU A 67 2.01 -4.24 7.93
C GLU A 67 1.50 -3.50 6.68
N PHE A 68 2.37 -2.77 6.01
CA PHE A 68 2.03 -2.09 4.75
C PHE A 68 2.86 -2.65 3.61
N TYR A 69 2.24 -2.78 2.43
CA TYR A 69 2.93 -3.20 1.22
C TYR A 69 2.36 -2.48 -0.01
N PRO A 70 3.22 -2.14 -0.99
CA PRO A 70 2.78 -1.58 -2.25
C PRO A 70 2.22 -2.68 -3.18
N CYS A 71 1.20 -2.34 -3.96
CA CYS A 71 0.59 -3.20 -4.97
C CYS A 71 0.36 -2.40 -6.24
N LYS A 72 0.71 -2.99 -7.40
CA LYS A 72 0.50 -2.33 -8.68
C LYS A 72 -1.00 -2.24 -9.00
N PRO A 73 -1.48 -1.15 -9.63
CA PRO A 73 -2.91 -0.95 -9.87
C PRO A 73 -3.56 -2.07 -10.66
N ASP A 74 -2.90 -2.52 -11.72
CA ASP A 74 -3.35 -3.62 -12.56
C ASP A 74 -3.46 -4.93 -11.77
N ILE A 75 -2.53 -5.20 -10.86
CA ILE A 75 -2.58 -6.37 -9.96
C ILE A 75 -3.69 -6.21 -8.93
N PHE A 76 -3.84 -5.01 -8.36
CA PHE A 76 -4.85 -4.72 -7.35
C PHE A 76 -6.26 -4.92 -7.91
N GLU A 77 -6.58 -4.30 -9.04
CA GLU A 77 -7.90 -4.38 -9.69
C GLU A 77 -8.24 -5.80 -10.18
N GLN A 78 -7.23 -6.61 -10.52
CA GLN A 78 -7.44 -8.02 -10.86
C GLN A 78 -7.68 -8.91 -9.62
N THR A 79 -7.24 -8.47 -8.44
CA THR A 79 -7.24 -9.29 -7.21
C THR A 79 -8.35 -8.90 -6.24
N TYR A 80 -8.75 -7.63 -6.23
CA TYR A 80 -9.66 -7.05 -5.26
C TYR A 80 -10.82 -6.34 -5.96
N GLU A 81 -12.02 -6.48 -5.40
CA GLU A 81 -13.20 -5.73 -5.80
C GLU A 81 -13.66 -4.84 -4.64
N LYS A 82 -14.33 -3.74 -4.97
CA LYS A 82 -14.91 -2.85 -3.96
C LYS A 82 -16.18 -3.51 -3.40
N VAL A 83 -16.20 -3.69 -2.08
CA VAL A 83 -17.34 -4.22 -1.31
C VAL A 83 -18.03 -3.13 -0.50
#